data_AF-A0A5N6N3Q5-F1
#
_entry.id   AF-A0A5N6N3Q5-F1
#
_cell.length_a   1.000
_cell.length_b   1.000
_cell.length_c   1.000
_cell.angle_alpha   90.00
_cell.angle_beta   90.00
_cell.angle_gamma   90.00
#
_symmetry.space_group_name_H-M   'P 1'
#
loop_
_entity.id
_entity.type
_entity.pdbx_description
1 polymer ?
#
loop_
_entity_poly.entity_id
_entity_poly.type
_entity_poly.pdbx_seq_one_letter_code
_entity_poly.pdbx_strand_id
1 'polypeptide(L)'
;MYTKYLMYTKCDVYTKCPKALAEFVASAPLTPLLKPDNGIRPIAVGMIWRRLVSKVAMRGVGKEMAKYLGDFQFGVGVPSGAEAILHSANRFLNEFHSDGSLAMLTVDFTNAFNLVSRTALLHEVRTRCPSISLWVDFLYGQPARLYVVL
;
A
#
# COMPACT_ATOMS: atom_id res chain seq x y z
N MET A 1 -24.16 -21.29 -4.97
CA MET A 1 -23.66 -19.99 -4.49
C MET A 1 -22.15 -20.06 -4.18
N TYR A 2 -21.69 -20.93 -3.28
CA TYR A 2 -20.26 -21.10 -2.88
C TYR A 2 -19.25 -21.34 -4.01
N THR A 3 -19.62 -22.07 -5.07
CA THR A 3 -18.74 -22.38 -6.20
C THR A 3 -18.33 -21.14 -7.01
N LYS A 4 -19.19 -20.12 -7.07
CA LYS A 4 -18.88 -18.83 -7.72
C LYS A 4 -17.84 -18.05 -6.90
N TYR A 5 -17.95 -18.05 -5.57
CA TYR A 5 -17.00 -17.37 -4.66
C TYR A 5 -15.60 -17.98 -4.74
N LEU A 6 -15.51 -19.32 -4.81
CA LEU A 6 -14.25 -20.04 -4.99
C LEU A 6 -13.62 -19.81 -6.37
N MET A 7 -14.44 -19.62 -7.41
CA MET A 7 -13.96 -19.33 -8.75
C MET A 7 -13.27 -17.95 -8.82
N TYR A 8 -13.86 -16.90 -8.24
CA TYR A 8 -13.21 -15.57 -8.16
C TYR A 8 -11.95 -15.59 -7.31
N THR A 9 -11.98 -16.18 -6.11
CA THR A 9 -10.78 -16.21 -5.24
C THR A 9 -9.64 -17.07 -5.78
N LYS A 10 -9.90 -18.18 -6.47
CA LYS A 10 -8.88 -18.95 -7.19
C LYS A 10 -8.40 -18.27 -8.48
N CYS A 11 -9.27 -17.58 -9.22
CA CYS A 11 -8.88 -16.81 -10.41
C CYS A 11 -7.90 -15.68 -10.06
N ASP A 12 -8.14 -15.00 -8.94
CA ASP A 12 -7.51 -13.72 -8.63
C ASP A 12 -6.16 -13.85 -7.90
N VAL A 13 -6.00 -14.84 -7.01
CA VAL A 13 -4.71 -15.06 -6.30
C VAL A 13 -3.74 -15.94 -7.10
N TYR A 14 -4.25 -16.91 -7.87
CA TYR A 14 -3.46 -17.95 -8.54
C TYR A 14 -3.70 -18.00 -10.06
N THR A 15 -3.69 -16.82 -10.71
CA THR A 15 -3.30 -16.62 -12.12
C THR A 15 -4.26 -17.04 -13.24
N LYS A 16 -5.57 -17.16 -12.99
CA LYS A 16 -6.54 -17.52 -14.06
C LYS A 16 -7.50 -16.40 -14.46
N CYS A 17 -7.34 -15.18 -13.95
CA CYS A 17 -8.22 -14.07 -14.32
C CYS A 17 -7.87 -13.51 -15.73
N PRO A 18 -8.80 -13.50 -16.70
CA PRO A 18 -8.55 -12.91 -18.01
C PRO A 18 -8.12 -11.45 -17.92
N LYS A 19 -7.09 -11.05 -18.69
CA LYS A 19 -6.60 -9.66 -18.73
C LYS A 19 -7.70 -8.64 -19.04
N ALA A 20 -8.70 -9.02 -19.82
CA ALA A 20 -9.85 -8.17 -20.12
C ALA A 20 -10.64 -7.74 -18.87
N LEU A 21 -10.59 -8.52 -17.77
CA LEU A 21 -11.25 -8.18 -16.51
C LEU A 21 -10.44 -7.21 -15.65
N ALA A 22 -9.13 -7.07 -15.89
CA ALA A 22 -8.26 -6.24 -15.07
C ALA A 22 -8.72 -4.78 -15.03
N GLU A 23 -9.24 -4.26 -16.15
CA GLU A 23 -9.75 -2.89 -16.22
C GLU A 23 -10.95 -2.66 -15.29
N PHE A 24 -11.81 -3.67 -15.13
CA PHE A 24 -12.97 -3.61 -14.24
C PHE A 24 -12.57 -3.84 -12.79
N VAL A 25 -11.70 -4.82 -12.52
CA VAL A 25 -11.28 -5.17 -11.16
C VAL A 25 -10.37 -4.09 -10.55
N ALA A 26 -9.50 -3.49 -11.35
CA ALA A 26 -8.62 -2.39 -10.94
C ALA A 26 -9.37 -1.05 -10.83
N SER A 27 -10.57 -0.94 -11.43
CA SER A 27 -11.36 0.29 -11.34
C SER A 27 -11.78 0.63 -9.91
N ALA A 28 -12.02 1.91 -9.65
CA ALA A 28 -12.50 2.38 -8.36
C ALA A 28 -13.22 3.73 -8.45
N PRO A 29 -14.30 3.95 -7.67
CA PRO A 29 -14.75 5.30 -7.34
C PRO A 29 -13.67 6.07 -6.58
N LEU A 30 -13.57 7.36 -6.88
CA LEU A 30 -12.74 8.35 -6.21
C LEU A 30 -13.62 9.24 -5.34
N THR A 31 -13.31 9.26 -4.05
CA THR A 31 -13.89 10.20 -3.09
C THR A 31 -12.85 11.28 -2.78
N PRO A 32 -13.11 12.56 -3.07
CA PRO A 32 -12.22 13.65 -2.71
C PRO A 32 -12.40 13.98 -1.22
N LEU A 33 -11.39 13.67 -0.40
CA LEU A 33 -11.37 14.10 1.00
C LEU A 33 -10.67 15.45 1.12
N LEU A 34 -11.27 16.38 1.85
CA LEU A 34 -10.64 17.66 2.17
C LEU A 34 -9.64 17.46 3.31
N LYS A 35 -8.44 17.99 3.13
CA LYS A 35 -7.45 18.16 4.19
C LYS A 35 -7.70 19.49 4.94
N PRO A 36 -7.17 19.65 6.16
CA PRO A 36 -7.26 20.92 6.90
C PRO A 36 -6.60 22.11 6.19
N ASP A 37 -5.60 21.86 5.34
CA ASP A 37 -4.88 22.87 4.55
C ASP A 37 -5.57 23.21 3.22
N ASN A 38 -6.86 22.88 3.06
CA ASN A 38 -7.61 22.99 1.81
C ASN A 38 -7.10 22.10 0.65
N GLY A 39 -6.11 21.25 0.88
CA GLY A 39 -5.65 20.26 -0.11
C GLY A 39 -6.66 19.12 -0.30
N ILE A 40 -6.65 18.50 -1.47
CA ILE A 40 -7.51 17.35 -1.77
C ILE A 40 -6.71 16.06 -1.63
N ARG A 41 -7.27 15.08 -0.91
CA ARG A 41 -6.79 13.69 -0.86
C ARG A 41 -7.78 12.79 -1.59
N PRO A 42 -7.54 12.45 -2.87
CA PRO A 42 -8.40 11.52 -3.58
C PRO A 42 -8.20 10.11 -3.02
N ILE A 43 -9.28 9.48 -2.55
CA ILE A 43 -9.27 8.09 -2.10
C ILE A 43 -9.95 7.21 -3.13
N ALA A 44 -9.19 6.29 -3.73
CA ALA A 44 -9.71 5.27 -4.62
C ALA A 44 -10.19 4.06 -3.81
N VAL A 45 -11.49 3.81 -3.79
CA VAL A 45 -12.07 2.67 -3.05
C VAL A 45 -12.36 1.53 -4.02
N GLY A 46 -11.44 0.56 -4.09
CA GLY A 46 -11.62 -0.63 -4.92
C GLY A 46 -12.83 -1.48 -4.48
N MET A 47 -13.39 -2.24 -5.43
CA MET A 47 -14.49 -3.16 -5.16
C MET A 47 -14.16 -4.16 -4.04
N ILE A 48 -15.21 -4.71 -3.41
CA ILE A 48 -15.08 -5.66 -2.29
C ILE A 48 -14.15 -6.83 -2.62
N TRP A 49 -14.20 -7.34 -3.86
CA TRP A 49 -13.36 -8.44 -4.33
C TRP A 49 -11.88 -8.08 -4.35
N ARG A 50 -11.54 -6.92 -4.93
CA ARG A 50 -10.16 -6.40 -4.92
C ARG A 50 -9.64 -6.27 -3.49
N ARG A 51 -10.45 -5.75 -2.57
CA ARG A 51 -10.06 -5.59 -1.15
C ARG A 51 -9.87 -6.94 -0.45
N LEU A 52 -10.76 -7.89 -0.69
CA LEU A 52 -10.70 -9.24 -0.11
C LEU A 52 -9.45 -9.98 -0.58
N VAL A 53 -9.22 -10.03 -1.89
CA VAL A 53 -8.08 -10.73 -2.50
C VAL A 53 -6.78 -10.09 -2.03
N SER A 54 -6.66 -8.76 -2.07
CA SER A 54 -5.47 -8.07 -1.53
C SER A 54 -5.25 -8.35 -0.05
N LYS A 55 -6.32 -8.44 0.76
CA LYS A 55 -6.19 -8.77 2.19
C LYS A 55 -5.70 -10.20 2.42
N VAL A 56 -6.16 -11.16 1.61
CA VAL A 56 -5.68 -12.55 1.67
C VAL A 56 -4.23 -12.64 1.20
N ALA A 57 -3.88 -11.98 0.10
CA ALA A 57 -2.51 -11.89 -0.41
C ALA A 57 -1.56 -11.32 0.67
N MET A 58 -1.94 -10.22 1.31
CA MET A 58 -1.15 -9.61 2.40
C MET A 58 -1.03 -10.49 3.64
N ARG A 59 -1.99 -11.37 3.93
CA ARG A 59 -1.84 -12.37 5.00
C ARG A 59 -0.74 -13.39 4.69
N GLY A 60 -0.55 -13.72 3.40
CA GLY A 60 0.48 -14.65 2.96
C GLY A 60 1.89 -14.08 3.08
N VAL A 61 2.09 -12.82 2.69
CA VAL A 61 3.43 -12.20 2.62
C VAL A 61 3.76 -11.23 3.76
N GLY A 62 2.78 -10.81 4.55
CA GLY A 62 2.92 -9.68 5.46
C GLY A 62 3.99 -9.86 6.54
N LYS A 63 4.15 -11.06 7.09
CA LYS A 63 5.18 -11.34 8.11
C LYS A 63 6.59 -11.27 7.54
N GLU A 64 6.81 -11.89 6.38
CA GLU A 64 8.10 -11.85 5.70
C GLU A 64 8.45 -10.42 5.29
N MET A 65 7.46 -9.66 4.81
CA MET A 65 7.68 -8.27 4.42
C MET A 65 7.92 -7.33 5.57
N ALA A 66 7.26 -7.52 6.71
CA ALA A 66 7.60 -6.77 7.92
C ALA A 66 9.07 -7.02 8.32
N LYS A 67 9.54 -8.27 8.24
CA LYS A 67 10.95 -8.61 8.51
C LYS A 67 11.91 -8.00 7.49
N TYR A 68 11.56 -8.00 6.21
CA TYR A 68 12.40 -7.43 5.14
C TYR A 68 12.52 -5.90 5.23
N LEU A 69 11.42 -5.21 5.50
CA LEU A 69 11.42 -3.75 5.66
C LEU A 69 12.23 -3.32 6.90
N GLY A 70 12.43 -4.25 7.84
CA GLY A 70 13.40 -4.14 8.91
C GLY A 70 13.03 -3.09 9.95
N ASP A 71 14.00 -2.79 10.81
CA ASP A 71 13.79 -1.99 12.02
C ASP A 71 13.64 -0.48 11.77
N PHE A 72 13.77 -0.05 10.52
CA PHE A 72 13.66 1.37 10.14
C PHE A 72 12.29 1.73 9.56
N GLN A 73 11.37 0.76 9.42
CA GLN A 73 10.01 0.97 8.91
C GLN A 73 8.98 0.58 9.97
N PHE A 74 8.25 1.59 10.48
CA PHE A 74 7.27 1.40 11.55
C PHE A 74 5.80 1.48 11.07
N GLY A 75 5.57 1.82 9.81
CA GLY A 75 4.24 2.02 9.24
C GLY A 75 3.54 0.75 8.76
N VAL A 76 4.26 -0.37 8.61
CA VAL A 76 3.70 -1.63 8.05
C VAL A 76 4.01 -2.81 8.97
N GLY A 77 2.98 -3.40 9.55
CA GLY A 77 3.11 -4.66 10.30
C GLY A 77 3.79 -4.54 11.67
N VAL A 78 4.03 -3.32 12.17
CA VAL A 78 4.64 -3.04 13.47
C VAL A 78 3.57 -2.54 14.45
N PRO A 79 3.26 -3.29 15.53
CA PRO A 79 2.35 -2.83 16.57
C PRO A 79 2.83 -1.51 17.17
N SER A 80 1.93 -0.53 17.27
CA SER A 80 2.22 0.80 17.85
C SER A 80 3.43 1.50 17.25
N GLY A 81 3.68 1.32 15.94
CA GLY A 81 4.86 1.86 15.28
C GLY A 81 4.93 3.40 15.28
N ALA A 82 3.79 4.09 15.19
CA ALA A 82 3.75 5.55 15.24
C ALA A 82 4.16 6.08 16.63
N GLU A 83 3.66 5.44 17.68
CA GLU A 83 4.01 5.73 19.07
C GLU A 83 5.49 5.42 19.33
N ALA A 84 6.00 4.32 18.79
CA ALA A 84 7.42 3.95 18.89
C ALA A 84 8.32 5.03 18.27
N ILE A 85 7.97 5.56 17.09
CA ILE A 85 8.69 6.68 16.47
C ILE A 85 8.67 7.91 17.40
N LEU A 86 7.48 8.31 17.87
CA LEU A 86 7.32 9.51 18.71
C LEU A 86 8.14 9.41 20.00
N HIS A 87 8.04 8.29 20.71
CA HIS A 87 8.79 8.09 21.96
C HIS A 87 10.30 8.04 21.73
N SER A 88 10.76 7.39 20.64
CA SER A 88 12.18 7.33 20.30
C SER A 88 12.74 8.71 19.95
N ALA A 89 12.02 9.48 19.14
CA ALA A 89 12.39 10.85 18.77
C ALA A 89 12.42 11.76 20.01
N ASN A 90 11.41 11.71 20.87
CA ASN A 90 11.35 12.50 22.10
C ASN A 90 12.50 12.15 23.05
N ARG A 91 12.81 10.86 23.22
CA ARG A 91 13.95 10.43 24.03
C ARG A 91 15.27 10.99 23.49
N PHE A 92 15.48 10.87 22.18
CA PHE A 92 16.70 11.37 21.53
C PHE A 92 16.84 12.89 21.69
N LEU A 93 15.75 13.64 21.47
CA LEU A 93 15.74 15.09 21.68
C LEU A 93 16.03 15.44 23.15
N ASN A 94 15.41 14.76 24.10
CA ASN A 94 15.67 15.04 25.52
C ASN A 94 17.12 14.78 25.92
N GLU A 95 17.76 13.75 25.36
CA GLU A 95 19.14 13.39 25.68
C GLU A 95 20.16 14.32 25.00
N PHE A 96 19.88 14.78 23.78
CA PHE A 96 20.86 15.49 22.94
C PHE A 96 20.47 16.93 22.55
N HIS A 97 19.40 17.52 23.13
CA HIS A 97 18.94 18.88 22.77
C HIS A 97 20.00 19.99 22.93
N SER A 98 21.02 19.78 23.77
CA SER A 98 22.10 20.75 23.98
C SER A 98 23.30 20.55 23.03
N ASP A 99 23.32 19.48 22.23
CA ASP A 99 24.40 19.20 21.29
C ASP A 99 24.14 19.93 19.96
N GLY A 100 24.83 21.06 19.78
CA GLY A 100 24.73 21.88 18.57
C GLY A 100 25.31 21.24 17.30
N SER A 101 25.92 20.04 17.39
CA SER A 101 26.40 19.30 16.22
C SER A 101 25.33 18.41 15.57
N LEU A 102 24.19 18.22 16.24
CA LEU A 102 23.11 17.35 15.80
C LEU A 102 21.90 18.13 15.29
N ALA A 103 21.24 17.60 14.26
CA ALA A 103 20.00 18.14 13.71
C ALA A 103 19.04 17.00 13.35
N MET A 104 17.74 17.23 13.54
CA MET A 104 16.68 16.31 13.13
C MET A 104 16.03 16.82 11.85
N LEU A 105 16.00 15.98 10.81
CA LEU A 105 15.37 16.29 9.53
C LEU A 105 14.07 15.49 9.37
N THR A 106 12.97 16.20 9.14
CA THR A 106 11.69 15.60 8.73
C THR A 106 11.57 15.65 7.21
N VAL A 107 11.37 14.49 6.58
CA VAL A 107 11.15 14.38 5.13
C VAL A 107 9.74 13.87 4.89
N ASP A 108 8.98 14.59 4.06
CA ASP A 108 7.66 14.16 3.60
C ASP A 108 7.63 14.07 2.07
N PHE A 109 6.91 13.07 1.56
CA PHE A 109 6.80 12.82 0.13
C PHE A 109 5.54 13.46 -0.43
N THR A 110 5.71 14.36 -1.41
CA THR A 110 4.58 14.89 -2.18
C THR A 110 3.83 13.76 -2.86
N ASN A 111 2.54 13.62 -2.57
CA ASN A 111 1.62 12.71 -3.26
C ASN A 111 2.17 11.26 -3.46
N ALA A 112 2.76 10.71 -2.38
CA ALA A 112 3.56 9.49 -2.40
C ALA A 112 2.94 8.31 -3.19
N PHE A 113 1.64 8.06 -3.02
CA PHE A 113 0.96 6.93 -3.67
C PHE A 113 0.79 7.10 -5.19
N ASN A 114 0.63 8.33 -5.68
CA ASN A 114 0.39 8.58 -7.10
C ASN A 114 1.67 8.89 -7.88
N LEU A 115 2.70 9.41 -7.21
CA LEU A 115 3.98 9.76 -7.83
C LEU A 115 5.01 8.63 -7.79
N VAL A 116 4.76 7.54 -7.03
CA VAL A 116 5.66 6.39 -7.06
C VAL A 116 5.71 5.77 -8.46
N SER A 117 6.90 5.41 -8.92
CA SER A 117 7.06 4.72 -10.21
C SER A 117 6.40 3.35 -10.16
N ARG A 118 5.38 3.14 -11.01
CA ARG A 118 4.72 1.82 -11.13
C ARG A 118 5.70 0.75 -11.60
N THR A 119 6.61 1.08 -12.51
CA THR A 119 7.63 0.13 -12.97
C THR A 119 8.53 -0.33 -11.83
N ALA A 120 8.96 0.60 -10.96
CA ALA A 120 9.75 0.26 -9.78
C ALA A 120 8.94 -0.58 -8.78
N LEU A 121 7.69 -0.21 -8.50
CA LEU A 121 6.78 -0.97 -7.64
C LEU A 121 6.63 -2.42 -8.13
N LEU A 122 6.31 -2.61 -9.42
CA LEU A 122 6.11 -3.93 -10.00
C LEU A 122 7.41 -4.75 -10.00
N HIS A 123 8.55 -4.13 -10.27
CA HIS A 123 9.85 -4.77 -10.17
C HIS A 123 10.13 -5.27 -8.75
N GLU A 124 9.98 -4.41 -7.74
CA GLU A 124 10.21 -4.78 -6.33
C GLU A 124 9.29 -5.91 -5.88
N VAL A 125 8.01 -5.88 -6.26
CA VAL A 125 7.07 -6.95 -5.89
C VAL A 125 7.45 -8.27 -6.56
N ARG A 126 7.84 -8.28 -7.84
CA ARG A 126 8.31 -9.49 -8.53
C ARG A 126 9.56 -10.08 -7.88
N THR A 127 10.47 -9.24 -7.41
CA THR A 127 11.72 -9.66 -6.77
C THR A 127 11.53 -10.11 -5.32
N ARG A 128 10.75 -9.37 -4.52
CA ARG A 128 10.64 -9.56 -3.06
C ARG A 128 9.42 -10.37 -2.63
N CYS A 129 8.32 -10.30 -3.39
CA CYS A 129 7.05 -10.97 -3.08
C CYS A 129 6.48 -11.72 -4.31
N PRO A 130 7.25 -12.62 -4.94
CA PRO A 130 6.82 -13.24 -6.20
C PRO A 130 5.48 -13.96 -6.09
N SER A 131 5.13 -14.49 -4.91
CA SER A 131 3.85 -15.18 -4.64
C SER A 131 2.60 -14.32 -4.84
N ILE A 132 2.69 -12.99 -4.76
CA ILE A 132 1.58 -12.05 -5.01
C ILE A 132 1.77 -11.20 -6.26
N SER A 133 2.91 -11.32 -6.93
CA SER A 133 3.30 -10.48 -8.07
C SER A 133 2.25 -10.44 -9.17
N LEU A 134 1.61 -11.57 -9.44
CA LEU A 134 0.61 -11.69 -10.51
C LEU A 134 -0.67 -10.93 -10.19
N TRP A 135 -1.08 -10.89 -8.92
CA TRP A 135 -2.20 -10.08 -8.47
C TRP A 135 -1.86 -8.58 -8.54
N VAL A 136 -0.64 -8.20 -8.15
CA VAL A 136 -0.19 -6.80 -8.22
C VAL A 136 -0.06 -6.35 -9.68
N ASP A 137 0.51 -7.19 -10.55
CA ASP A 137 0.58 -6.95 -12.00
C ASP A 137 -0.82 -6.78 -12.60
N PHE A 138 -1.78 -7.60 -12.19
CA PHE A 138 -3.16 -7.51 -12.64
C PHE A 138 -3.83 -6.17 -12.26
N LEU A 139 -3.53 -5.65 -11.06
CA LEU A 139 -4.10 -4.39 -10.57
C LEU A 139 -3.38 -3.12 -11.04
N TYR A 140 -2.05 -3.19 -11.17
CA TYR A 140 -1.19 -2.02 -11.35
C TYR A 140 -0.36 -2.04 -12.65
N GLY A 141 -0.42 -3.13 -13.42
CA GLY A 141 0.27 -3.27 -14.71
C GLY A 141 -0.31 -2.41 -15.83
N GLN A 142 -1.46 -1.80 -15.61
CA GLN A 142 -2.11 -0.88 -16.54
C GLN A 142 -2.82 0.26 -15.79
N PRO A 143 -3.09 1.40 -16.45
CA PRO A 143 -3.89 2.47 -15.84
C PRO A 143 -5.27 1.97 -15.37
N ALA A 144 -5.66 2.35 -14.15
CA ALA A 144 -6.98 2.04 -13.63
C ALA A 144 -8.02 3.08 -14.08
N ARG A 145 -9.24 2.63 -14.38
CA ARG A 145 -10.38 3.53 -14.58
C ARG A 145 -10.87 4.04 -13.22
N LEU A 146 -10.72 5.34 -13.00
CA LEU A 146 -11.13 6.00 -11.76
C LEU A 146 -12.29 6.96 -12.06
N TYR A 147 -13.35 6.89 -11.26
CA TYR A 147 -14.57 7.66 -11.46
C TYR A 147 -14.82 8.56 -10.25
N VAL A 148 -14.95 9.87 -10.44
CA VAL A 148 -15.26 10.77 -9.32
C VAL A 148 -16.71 10.57 -8.91
N VAL A 149 -16.93 10.28 -7.62
CA VAL A 149 -18.27 10.26 -7.03
C VAL A 149 -18.47 11.61 -6.35
N LEU A 150 -19.36 12.41 -6.91
CA LEU A 150 -19.80 13.70 -6.38
C LEU A 150 -20.92 13.51 -5.38
#